data_AF-F0W621-F1
#
_entry.id   AF-F0W621-F1
#
_cell.length_a   1.000
_cell.length_b   1.000
_cell.length_c   1.000
_cell.angle_alpha   90.00
_cell.angle_beta   90.00
_cell.angle_gamma   90.00
#
_symmetry.space_group_name_H-M   'P 1'
#
loop_
_entity.id
_entity.type
_entity.pdbx_description
1 polymer ?
#
loop_
_entity_poly.entity_id
_entity_poly.type
_entity_poly.pdbx_seq_one_letter_code
_entity_poly.pdbx_strand_id
1 'polypeptide(L)'
;MSTLRIRAWRLIACFFTPQLEYTKQLFSTSPIAGSLGLASGYILKHLSIQEDQQIMQIFIHTLSGAQQSLSVEHDASVESVKQWIENTESISDFRLVCAGKQLEKGLLSNYGVEDADTLKVLLRLPGGMRGKWRKKRTRRLRRKRRKMRQRAR
;
A
#
# COMPACT_ATOMS: atom_id res chain seq x y z
N MET A 1 -40.29 -49.56 1.34
CA MET A 1 -40.87 -48.92 2.53
C MET A 1 -40.14 -47.59 2.72
N SER A 2 -40.64 -46.52 2.08
CA SER A 2 -41.43 -45.45 2.72
C SER A 2 -40.53 -44.50 3.53
N THR A 3 -40.48 -43.18 3.33
CA THR A 3 -41.41 -42.25 2.70
C THR A 3 -40.75 -40.87 2.60
N LEU A 4 -41.13 -40.13 1.56
CA LEU A 4 -40.99 -38.68 1.42
C LEU A 4 -41.51 -37.88 2.63
N ARG A 5 -41.00 -36.65 2.78
CA ARG A 5 -41.71 -35.41 3.18
C ARG A 5 -40.65 -34.29 3.15
N ILE A 6 -40.56 -33.39 2.17
CA ILE A 6 -41.49 -32.36 1.67
C ILE A 6 -42.43 -31.82 2.75
N ARG A 7 -42.19 -30.55 3.13
CA ARG A 7 -43.13 -29.42 3.26
C ARG A 7 -42.38 -28.28 3.95
N ALA A 8 -41.92 -27.23 3.24
CA ALA A 8 -42.68 -26.16 2.61
C ALA A 8 -43.40 -25.26 3.61
N TRP A 9 -43.49 -23.99 3.20
CA TRP A 9 -44.23 -22.84 3.74
C TRP A 9 -43.31 -21.83 4.42
N ARG A 10 -43.40 -20.52 4.18
CA ARG A 10 -44.15 -19.67 3.24
C ARG A 10 -43.72 -18.25 3.64
N LEU A 11 -43.63 -17.35 2.67
CA LEU A 11 -44.08 -15.95 2.77
C LEU A 11 -43.45 -15.05 3.85
N ILE A 12 -42.65 -14.08 3.39
CA ILE A 12 -42.84 -12.64 3.61
C ILE A 12 -42.20 -12.00 2.36
N ALA A 13 -42.98 -11.76 1.31
CA ALA A 13 -43.75 -10.53 1.08
C ALA A 13 -42.87 -9.34 0.68
N CYS A 14 -43.04 -8.96 -0.58
CA CYS A 14 -42.60 -7.76 -1.25
C CYS A 14 -42.88 -6.49 -0.42
N PHE A 15 -41.88 -5.64 -0.22
CA PHE A 15 -41.96 -4.20 0.06
C PHE A 15 -40.49 -3.76 -0.13
N PHE A 16 -40.07 -2.82 -0.96
CA PHE A 16 -40.69 -1.57 -1.37
C PHE A 16 -39.77 -1.00 -2.45
N THR A 17 -40.33 -0.68 -3.61
CA THR A 17 -39.68 0.03 -4.72
C THR A 17 -39.28 1.46 -4.35
N PRO A 18 -38.36 2.07 -5.11
CA PRO A 18 -37.64 3.29 -4.75
C PRO A 18 -38.54 4.53 -4.82
N GLN A 19 -38.30 5.50 -3.95
CA GLN A 19 -38.94 6.82 -4.01
C GLN A 19 -37.97 7.87 -4.54
N LEU A 20 -38.50 8.58 -5.53
CA LEU A 20 -37.97 9.69 -6.27
C LEU A 20 -38.00 10.98 -5.43
N GLU A 21 -37.15 11.91 -5.88
CA GLU A 21 -37.36 13.36 -5.88
C GLU A 21 -37.61 14.09 -4.55
N TYR A 22 -36.66 14.97 -4.21
CA TYR A 22 -37.00 16.19 -3.47
C TYR A 22 -36.45 17.43 -4.17
N THR A 23 -37.24 18.47 -4.04
CA THR A 23 -37.47 19.53 -5.00
C THR A 23 -36.55 20.74 -4.83
N LYS A 24 -36.30 21.36 -5.99
CA LYS A 24 -36.09 22.79 -6.24
C LYS A 24 -36.47 23.70 -5.06
N GLN A 25 -35.49 24.41 -4.51
CA GLN A 25 -35.74 25.68 -3.81
C GLN A 25 -35.34 26.84 -4.72
N LEU A 26 -36.38 27.54 -5.18
CA LEU A 26 -36.35 28.85 -5.77
C LEU A 26 -36.07 29.86 -4.64
N PHE A 27 -34.91 30.51 -4.64
CA PHE A 27 -34.75 31.81 -4.00
C PHE A 27 -34.74 32.88 -5.09
N SER A 28 -35.84 33.61 -5.12
CA SER A 28 -36.01 34.89 -5.78
C SER A 28 -35.20 35.96 -5.04
N THR A 29 -34.33 36.69 -5.74
CA THR A 29 -34.17 38.14 -5.59
C THR A 29 -33.62 38.72 -6.89
N SER A 30 -34.21 39.84 -7.27
CA SER A 30 -34.07 40.58 -8.53
C SER A 30 -32.73 41.34 -8.64
N PRO A 31 -32.41 41.86 -9.84
CA PRO A 31 -31.11 42.47 -10.16
C PRO A 31 -31.05 43.93 -9.68
N ILE A 32 -29.87 44.36 -9.25
CA ILE A 32 -29.54 45.79 -9.15
C ILE A 32 -28.33 46.02 -10.05
N ALA A 33 -28.58 46.74 -11.15
CA ALA A 33 -27.56 47.25 -12.04
C ALA A 33 -26.74 48.33 -11.32
N GLY A 34 -25.42 48.17 -11.38
CA GLY A 34 -24.43 49.18 -11.02
C GLY A 34 -23.25 49.04 -11.97
N SER A 35 -23.35 49.72 -13.11
CA SER A 35 -22.21 50.00 -13.98
C SER A 35 -21.12 50.74 -13.21
N LEU A 36 -19.85 50.39 -13.44
CA LEU A 36 -18.74 51.31 -13.72
C LEU A 36 -17.41 50.51 -13.80
N GLY A 37 -16.63 50.76 -14.85
CA GLY A 37 -15.17 50.61 -14.82
C GLY A 37 -14.57 49.41 -15.54
N LEU A 38 -14.40 49.53 -16.86
CA LEU A 38 -13.37 48.79 -17.59
C LEU A 38 -11.99 49.25 -17.09
N ALA A 39 -11.21 48.34 -16.48
CA ALA A 39 -9.77 48.45 -16.43
C ALA A 39 -9.12 47.07 -16.27
N SER A 40 -8.24 46.76 -17.21
CA SER A 40 -7.22 45.71 -17.14
C SER A 40 -7.72 44.26 -17.18
N GLY A 41 -7.68 43.69 -18.38
CA GLY A 41 -7.95 42.29 -18.62
C GLY A 41 -6.99 41.37 -17.88
N TYR A 42 -7.47 40.77 -16.79
CA TYR A 42 -7.02 39.47 -16.32
C TYR A 42 -8.24 38.74 -15.77
N ILE A 43 -9.06 38.21 -16.68
CA ILE A 43 -9.93 37.08 -16.33
C ILE A 43 -8.95 35.95 -16.01
N LEU A 44 -8.69 35.73 -14.72
CA LEU A 44 -8.13 34.48 -14.23
C LEU A 44 -9.06 33.39 -14.74
N LYS A 45 -8.71 32.79 -15.88
CA LYS A 45 -9.14 31.44 -16.20
C LYS A 45 -8.58 30.62 -15.04
N HIS A 46 -9.41 30.42 -14.01
CA HIS A 46 -9.22 29.37 -13.04
C HIS A 46 -9.35 28.09 -13.86
N LEU A 47 -8.28 27.74 -14.57
CA LEU A 47 -8.10 26.46 -15.22
C LEU A 47 -8.29 25.47 -14.07
N SER A 48 -9.47 24.87 -14.04
CA SER A 48 -9.68 23.59 -13.41
C SER A 48 -8.70 22.64 -14.07
N ILE A 49 -7.47 22.61 -13.56
CA ILE A 49 -6.56 21.49 -13.72
C ILE A 49 -7.31 20.37 -13.00
N GLN A 50 -8.12 19.63 -13.77
CA GLN A 50 -8.51 18.31 -13.32
C GLN A 50 -7.20 17.53 -13.35
N GLU A 51 -6.57 17.42 -12.18
CA GLU A 51 -5.48 16.46 -12.00
C GLU A 51 -6.11 15.09 -12.27
N ASP A 52 -5.88 14.57 -13.47
CA ASP A 52 -6.14 13.18 -13.79
C ASP A 52 -5.22 12.37 -12.88
N GLN A 53 -5.74 11.99 -11.71
CA GLN A 53 -5.06 11.11 -10.78
C GLN A 53 -4.80 9.80 -11.55
N GLN A 54 -3.57 9.61 -12.01
CA GLN A 54 -3.18 8.37 -12.68
C GLN A 54 -3.16 7.27 -11.61
N ILE A 55 -4.24 6.50 -11.58
CA ILE A 55 -4.38 5.32 -10.72
C ILE A 55 -3.61 4.20 -11.40
N MET A 56 -2.51 3.77 -10.79
CA MET A 56 -1.73 2.62 -11.22
C MET A 56 -2.05 1.39 -10.38
N GLN A 57 -1.96 0.20 -10.98
CA GLN A 57 -2.12 -1.07 -10.27
C GLN A 57 -0.78 -1.75 -10.14
N ILE A 58 -0.35 -2.00 -8.91
CA ILE A 58 0.92 -2.69 -8.60
C ILE A 58 0.65 -4.05 -7.96
N PHE A 59 1.62 -4.95 -8.08
CA PHE A 59 1.55 -6.29 -7.51
C PHE A 59 2.55 -6.47 -6.37
N ILE A 60 2.11 -7.07 -5.28
CA ILE A 60 2.94 -7.34 -4.11
C ILE A 60 3.08 -8.84 -3.95
N HIS A 61 4.32 -9.33 -4.04
CA HIS A 61 4.70 -10.70 -3.71
C HIS A 61 4.96 -10.80 -2.21
N THR A 62 4.02 -11.48 -1.56
CA THR A 62 4.01 -11.78 -0.12
C THR A 62 5.03 -12.84 0.24
N LEU A 63 5.39 -12.92 1.53
CA LEU A 63 6.25 -13.99 2.04
C LEU A 63 5.58 -15.38 1.97
N SER A 64 4.25 -15.40 1.90
CA SER A 64 3.43 -16.60 1.68
C SER A 64 3.57 -17.16 0.24
N GLY A 65 4.16 -16.39 -0.67
CA GLY A 65 4.26 -16.75 -2.09
C GLY A 65 2.99 -16.43 -2.88
N ALA A 66 2.02 -15.75 -2.27
CA ALA A 66 0.84 -15.22 -2.96
C ALA A 66 1.13 -13.82 -3.54
N GLN A 67 0.42 -13.47 -4.60
CA GLN A 67 0.45 -12.14 -5.20
C GLN A 67 -0.84 -11.40 -4.85
N GLN A 68 -0.71 -10.18 -4.32
CA GLN A 68 -1.84 -9.30 -4.04
C GLN A 68 -1.76 -8.06 -4.90
N SER A 69 -2.90 -7.60 -5.42
CA SER A 69 -2.99 -6.38 -6.23
C SER A 69 -3.36 -5.19 -5.36
N LEU A 70 -2.64 -4.07 -5.52
CA LEU A 70 -2.92 -2.81 -4.85
C LEU A 70 -3.06 -1.70 -5.90
N SER A 71 -4.20 -1.00 -5.87
CA SER A 71 -4.40 0.21 -6.67
C SER A 71 -3.87 1.40 -5.87
N VAL A 72 -2.90 2.12 -6.43
CA VAL A 72 -2.27 3.28 -5.81
C VAL A 72 -2.24 4.45 -6.79
N GLU A 73 -2.23 5.66 -6.25
CA GLU A 73 -1.94 6.85 -7.05
C GLU A 73 -0.45 6.87 -7.42
N HIS A 74 -0.12 7.44 -8.58
CA HIS A 74 1.27 7.58 -9.03
C HIS A 74 2.17 8.31 -8.01
N ASP A 75 1.59 9.28 -7.28
CA ASP A 75 2.28 10.07 -6.25
C ASP A 75 2.12 9.49 -4.84
N ALA A 76 1.75 8.20 -4.72
CA ALA A 76 1.70 7.53 -3.44
C ALA A 76 3.10 7.35 -2.82
N SER A 77 3.16 7.41 -1.49
CA SER A 77 4.39 7.20 -0.74
C SER A 77 4.69 5.73 -0.52
N VAL A 78 5.97 5.39 -0.40
CA VAL A 78 6.42 4.05 0.00
C VAL A 78 5.91 3.68 1.41
N GLU A 79 5.69 4.68 2.26
CA GLU A 79 5.20 4.50 3.62
C GLU A 79 3.75 3.99 3.64
N SER A 80 2.88 4.47 2.73
CA SER A 80 1.49 3.98 2.64
C SER A 80 1.41 2.52 2.19
N VAL A 81 2.23 2.13 1.21
CA VAL A 81 2.34 0.73 0.76
C VAL A 81 2.86 -0.16 1.89
N LYS A 82 3.86 0.30 2.65
CA LYS A 82 4.37 -0.44 3.80
C LYS A 82 3.31 -0.65 4.87
N GLN A 83 2.55 0.39 5.20
CA GLN A 83 1.47 0.30 6.17
C GLN A 83 0.39 -0.69 5.74
N TRP A 84 0.04 -0.72 4.45
CA TRP A 84 -0.88 -1.71 3.92
C TRP A 84 -0.35 -3.15 4.07
N ILE A 85 0.94 -3.37 3.80
CA ILE A 85 1.59 -4.67 3.97
C ILE A 85 1.62 -5.07 5.45
N GLU A 86 1.92 -4.14 6.36
CA GLU A 86 1.90 -4.39 7.81
C GLU A 86 0.52 -4.85 8.29
N ASN A 87 -0.54 -4.23 7.77
CA ASN A 87 -1.92 -4.59 8.11
C ASN A 87 -2.31 -5.97 7.58
N THR A 88 -1.83 -6.34 6.39
CA THR A 88 -2.20 -7.61 5.74
C THR A 88 -1.38 -8.79 6.22
N GLU A 89 -0.06 -8.64 6.35
CA GLU A 89 0.84 -9.75 6.71
C GLU A 89 1.19 -9.79 8.20
N SER A 90 0.83 -8.77 9.00
CA SER A 90 1.17 -8.65 10.42
C SER A 90 2.69 -8.67 10.73
N ILE A 91 3.53 -8.24 9.79
CA ILE A 91 5.00 -8.21 9.91
C ILE A 91 5.48 -6.77 9.75
N SER A 92 6.14 -6.22 10.79
CA SER A 92 6.65 -4.84 10.77
C SER A 92 8.09 -4.72 10.23
N ASP A 93 8.94 -5.73 10.44
CA ASP A 93 10.36 -5.68 10.04
C ASP A 93 10.65 -6.40 8.70
N PHE A 94 10.34 -5.75 7.58
CA PHE A 94 10.60 -6.25 6.23
C PHE A 94 11.32 -5.25 5.32
N ARG A 95 11.83 -5.75 4.19
CA ARG A 95 12.38 -4.95 3.09
C ARG A 95 11.49 -5.09 1.87
N LEU A 96 11.11 -3.95 1.31
CA LEU A 96 10.38 -3.88 0.06
C LEU A 96 11.39 -3.67 -1.08
N VAL A 97 11.32 -4.49 -2.13
CA VAL A 97 12.28 -4.46 -3.24
C VAL A 97 11.55 -4.42 -4.58
N CYS A 98 11.93 -3.48 -5.44
CA CYS A 98 11.52 -3.40 -6.84
C CYS A 98 12.77 -3.48 -7.73
N ALA A 99 12.79 -4.37 -8.74
CA ALA A 99 13.89 -4.49 -9.70
C ALA A 99 15.32 -4.52 -9.08
N GLY A 100 15.46 -5.04 -7.85
CA GLY A 100 16.74 -5.05 -7.11
C GLY A 100 17.06 -3.78 -6.32
N LYS A 101 16.28 -2.71 -6.45
CA LYS A 101 16.34 -1.49 -5.63
C LYS A 101 15.47 -1.66 -4.38
N GLN A 102 16.04 -1.35 -3.21
CA GLN A 102 15.31 -1.37 -1.95
C GLN A 102 14.53 -0.06 -1.77
N LEU A 103 13.24 -0.18 -1.47
CA LEU A 103 12.32 0.93 -1.22
C LEU A 103 12.33 1.26 0.28
N GLU A 104 12.97 2.37 0.64
CA GLU A 104 13.04 2.82 2.04
C GLU A 104 12.01 3.90 2.34
N LYS A 105 12.12 5.05 1.67
CA LYS A 105 11.26 6.23 1.84
C LYS A 105 11.10 7.00 0.53
N GLY A 106 10.05 7.80 0.39
CA GLY A 106 9.80 8.67 -0.76
C GLY A 106 8.55 8.26 -1.53
N LEU A 107 8.42 8.76 -2.75
CA LEU A 107 7.33 8.45 -3.69
C LEU A 107 7.68 7.20 -4.50
N LEU A 108 6.69 6.43 -4.94
CA LEU A 108 6.90 5.27 -5.80
C LEU A 108 7.50 5.65 -7.16
N SER A 109 7.07 6.78 -7.72
CA SER A 109 7.57 7.37 -8.97
C SER A 109 9.09 7.62 -8.96
N ASN A 110 9.66 8.02 -7.81
CA ASN A 110 11.11 8.26 -7.67
C ASN A 110 11.96 6.99 -7.88
N TYR A 111 11.37 5.81 -7.68
CA TYR A 111 12.05 4.53 -7.86
C TYR A 111 11.84 3.93 -9.25
N GLY A 112 11.02 4.57 -10.09
CA GLY A 112 10.63 4.07 -11.40
C GLY A 112 9.70 2.87 -11.31
N VAL A 113 8.75 2.90 -10.37
CA VAL A 113 7.66 1.90 -10.30
C VAL A 113 6.59 2.31 -11.30
N GLU A 114 6.27 1.41 -12.23
CA GLU A 114 5.24 1.60 -13.24
C GLU A 114 4.00 0.73 -12.98
N ASP A 115 3.03 0.85 -13.88
CA ASP A 115 1.83 0.00 -13.89
C ASP A 115 2.24 -1.48 -14.05
N ALA A 116 1.58 -2.35 -13.30
CA ALA A 116 1.82 -3.79 -13.30
C ALA A 116 3.21 -4.23 -12.79
N ASP A 117 3.99 -3.32 -12.19
CA ASP A 117 5.24 -3.72 -11.55
C ASP A 117 5.01 -4.60 -10.32
N THR A 118 5.98 -5.47 -10.06
CA THR A 118 5.94 -6.41 -8.93
C THR A 118 6.94 -6.03 -7.84
N LEU A 119 6.42 -5.69 -6.66
CA LEU A 119 7.14 -5.45 -5.43
C LEU A 119 7.30 -6.75 -4.64
N LYS A 120 8.54 -7.08 -4.24
CA LYS A 120 8.81 -8.27 -3.42
C LYS A 120 9.03 -7.90 -1.97
N VAL A 121 8.33 -8.57 -1.07
CA VAL A 121 8.54 -8.48 0.38
C VAL A 121 9.62 -9.48 0.79
N LEU A 122 10.66 -8.99 1.46
CA LEU A 122 11.76 -9.81 1.98
C LEU A 122 11.87 -9.63 3.50
N LEU A 123 11.92 -10.74 4.23
CA LEU A 123 12.03 -10.71 5.68
C LEU A 123 13.45 -10.31 6.13
N ARG A 124 13.54 -9.40 7.11
CA ARG A 124 14.81 -9.05 7.73
C ARG A 124 15.09 -9.99 8.91
N LEU A 125 16.02 -10.94 8.73
CA LEU A 125 16.42 -11.84 9.81
C LEU A 125 17.54 -11.25 10.69
N PRO A 126 17.40 -11.24 12.03
CA PRO A 126 18.47 -10.77 12.92
C PRO A 126 19.67 -11.74 12.92
N GLY A 127 20.83 -11.25 12.51
CA GLY A 127 22.07 -12.02 12.42
C GLY A 127 22.78 -12.23 13.78
N GLY A 128 22.29 -13.12 14.64
CA GLY A 128 22.88 -13.35 15.97
C GLY A 128 23.84 -14.55 16.05
N MET A 129 23.26 -15.75 16.10
CA MET A 129 23.92 -16.99 16.55
C MET A 129 25.19 -17.34 15.75
N ARG A 130 25.11 -17.26 14.42
CA ARG A 130 26.19 -17.67 13.50
C ARG A 130 27.46 -16.83 13.68
N GLY A 131 27.32 -15.52 13.93
CA GLY A 131 28.44 -14.62 14.20
C GLY A 131 29.14 -14.95 15.53
N LYS A 132 28.34 -15.18 16.58
CA LYS A 132 28.84 -15.60 17.90
C LYS A 132 29.63 -16.91 17.82
N TRP A 133 29.11 -17.89 17.07
CA TRP A 133 29.76 -19.19 16.90
C TRP A 133 31.06 -19.10 16.10
N ARG A 134 31.10 -18.30 15.03
CA ARG A 134 32.35 -17.99 14.31
C ARG A 134 33.40 -17.40 15.26
N LYS A 135 33.04 -16.36 16.04
CA LYS A 135 33.94 -15.73 17.01
C LYS A 135 34.45 -16.75 18.06
N LYS A 136 33.57 -17.61 18.59
CA LYS A 136 33.93 -18.66 19.57
C LYS A 136 34.91 -19.67 18.99
N ARG A 137 34.67 -20.14 17.75
CA ARG A 137 35.57 -21.05 17.02
C ARG A 137 36.96 -20.44 16.84
N THR A 138 37.05 -19.19 16.36
CA THR A 138 38.32 -18.50 16.15
C THR A 138 39.10 -18.32 17.46
N ARG A 139 38.43 -17.97 18.56
CA ARG A 139 39.07 -17.86 19.89
C ARG A 139 39.64 -19.20 20.37
N ARG A 140 38.92 -20.31 20.19
CA ARG A 140 39.40 -21.67 20.52
C ARG A 140 40.67 -22.02 19.74
N LEU A 141 40.69 -21.77 18.43
CA LEU A 141 41.86 -22.02 17.57
C LEU A 141 43.07 -21.17 17.97
N ARG A 142 42.87 -19.87 18.25
CA ARG A 142 43.94 -18.96 18.72
C ARG A 142 44.56 -19.46 20.04
N ARG A 143 43.72 -19.89 21.00
CA ARG A 143 44.19 -20.47 22.26
C ARG A 143 44.99 -21.76 22.04
N LYS A 144 44.50 -22.65 21.16
CA LYS A 144 45.21 -23.89 20.80
C LYS A 144 46.59 -23.59 20.19
N ARG A 145 46.66 -22.68 19.21
CA ARG A 145 47.93 -22.25 18.58
C ARG A 145 48.90 -21.62 19.58
N ARG A 146 48.41 -20.78 20.51
CA ARG A 146 49.23 -20.20 21.58
C ARG A 146 49.84 -21.27 22.48
N LYS A 147 49.03 -22.25 22.92
CA LYS A 147 49.51 -23.38 23.73
C LYS A 147 50.55 -24.23 22.99
N MET A 148 50.37 -24.50 21.70
CA MET A 148 51.35 -25.25 20.90
C MET A 148 52.70 -24.50 20.81
N ARG A 149 52.68 -23.19 20.56
CA ARG A 149 53.92 -22.38 20.53
C ARG A 149 54.66 -22.36 21.88
N GLN A 150 53.92 -22.38 22.99
CA GLN A 150 54.52 -22.40 24.34
C GLN A 150 55.17 -23.74 24.66
N ARG A 151 54.67 -24.86 24.10
CA ARG A 151 55.25 -26.20 24.27
C ARG A 151 56.44 -26.47 23.36
N ALA A 152 56.57 -25.70 22.29
CA ALA A 152 57.68 -25.77 21.35
C ALA A 152 58.88 -24.90 21.77
N ARG A 153 58.76 -24.18 22.89
CA ARG A 153 59.85 -23.49 23.57
C ARG A 153 60.27 -24.34 24.74
#